data_AF-A0A9E6CID5-F1
#
_entry.id   AF-A0A9E6CID5-F1
#
_cell.length_a   1.000
_cell.length_b   1.000
_cell.length_c   1.000
_cell.angle_alpha   90.00
_cell.angle_beta   90.00
_cell.angle_gamma   90.00
#
_symmetry.space_group_name_H-M   'P 1'
#
loop_
_entity.id
_entity.type
_entity.pdbx_description
1 polymer ?
#
loop_
_entity_poly.entity_id
_entity_poly.type
_entity_poly.pdbx_seq_one_letter_code
_entity_poly.pdbx_strand_id
1 'polypeptide(L)' 'AIATSSMVTDLVKGKTVKEALEVSNRAVAEALGGLPKIKMHCSVLAESALKSAIEDYLKKSGRTIKDIMKAK' A
#
# COMPACT_ATOMS: atom_id res chain seq x y z
N ALA A 1 6.36 0.34 13.34
CA ALA A 1 5.32 0.51 12.31
C ALA A 1 4.89 1.97 12.06
N ILE A 2 5.04 2.92 13.01
CA ILE A 2 4.58 4.30 12.82
C ILE A 2 5.22 4.99 11.60
N ALA A 3 6.55 4.96 11.49
CA ALA A 3 7.27 5.56 10.36
C ALA A 3 6.90 4.94 9.00
N THR A 4 6.76 3.62 8.94
CA THR A 4 6.34 2.89 7.73
C THR A 4 4.90 3.21 7.34
N SER A 5 3.98 3.33 8.30
CA SER A 5 2.59 3.71 8.04
C SER A 5 2.47 5.15 7.54
N SER A 6 3.20 6.10 8.14
CA SER A 6 3.24 7.49 7.65
C SER A 6 3.76 7.54 6.21
N MET A 7 4.88 6.88 5.93
CA MET A 7 5.46 6.88 4.59
C MET A 7 4.52 6.25 3.56
N VAL A 8 3.84 5.15 3.89
CA VAL A 8 2.82 4.56 3.01
C VAL A 8 1.74 5.57 2.63
N THR A 9 1.23 6.34 3.59
CA THR A 9 0.18 7.32 3.30
C THR A 9 0.65 8.45 2.37
N ASP A 10 1.89 8.91 2.52
CA ASP A 10 2.46 9.91 1.62
C ASP A 10 2.76 9.33 0.23
N LEU A 11 3.19 8.07 0.14
CA LEU A 11 3.46 7.39 -1.13
C LEU A 11 2.22 7.16 -2.00
N VAL A 12 1.03 7.06 -1.40
CA VAL A 12 -0.24 6.83 -2.11
C VAL A 12 -1.10 8.08 -2.27
N LYS A 13 -0.75 9.18 -1.58
CA LYS A 13 -1.51 10.43 -1.64
C LYS A 13 -1.48 11.00 -3.05
N GLY A 14 -2.66 11.28 -3.61
CA GLY A 14 -2.81 11.80 -4.98
C GLY A 14 -2.65 10.76 -6.09
N LYS A 15 -2.36 9.49 -5.76
CA LYS A 15 -2.31 8.40 -6.74
C LYS A 15 -3.68 7.77 -6.95
N THR A 16 -3.85 7.11 -8.09
CA THR A 16 -5.03 6.29 -8.34
C THR A 16 -5.02 5.04 -7.47
N VAL A 17 -6.20 4.44 -7.26
CA VAL A 17 -6.34 3.17 -6.50
C VAL A 17 -5.49 2.06 -7.10
N LYS A 18 -5.31 2.04 -8.42
CA LYS A 18 -4.47 1.07 -9.14
C LYS A 18 -3.01 1.23 -8.75
N GLU A 19 -2.47 2.44 -8.83
CA GLU A 19 -1.09 2.73 -8.45
C GLU A 19 -0.84 2.51 -6.96
N ALA A 20 -1.84 2.77 -6.11
CA ALA A 20 -1.75 2.50 -4.68
C ALA A 20 -1.63 1.00 -4.38
N LEU A 21 -2.29 0.13 -5.16
CA LEU A 21 -2.19 -1.33 -5.03
C LEU A 21 -0.82 -1.89 -5.45
N GLU A 22 -0.09 -1.16 -6.29
CA GLU A 22 1.26 -1.53 -6.77
C GLU A 22 2.36 -1.15 -5.75
N VAL A 23 2.03 -0.35 -4.72
CA VAL A 23 2.97 -0.05 -3.65
C VAL A 23 3.32 -1.33 -2.88
N SER A 24 4.62 -1.61 -2.79
CA SER A 24 5.17 -2.77 -2.10
C SER A 24 5.96 -2.38 -0.86
N ASN A 25 6.13 -3.32 0.07
CA ASN A 25 6.96 -3.15 1.27
C ASN A 25 8.41 -2.74 0.95
N ARG A 26 8.94 -3.13 -0.21
CA ARG A 26 10.26 -2.69 -0.68
C ARG A 26 10.25 -1.21 -1.04
N ALA A 27 9.28 -0.76 -1.82
CA ALA A 27 9.14 0.67 -2.15
C ALA A 27 9.02 1.54 -0.88
N VAL A 28 8.28 1.06 0.13
CA VAL A 28 8.17 1.73 1.43
C VAL A 28 9.51 1.76 2.18
N ALA A 29 10.26 0.65 2.14
CA ALA A 29 11.56 0.57 2.78
C ALA A 29 12.61 1.45 2.09
N GLU A 30 12.59 1.52 0.77
CA GLU A 30 13.46 2.38 -0.04
C GLU A 30 13.14 3.85 0.20
N ALA A 31 11.86 4.23 0.26
CA ALA A 31 11.44 5.59 0.58
C ALA A 31 11.89 6.06 1.98
N LEU A 32 12.16 5.13 2.89
CA LEU A 32 12.70 5.40 4.23
C LEU A 32 14.24 5.39 4.28
N GLY A 33 14.92 5.29 3.14
CA GLY A 33 16.39 5.20 3.06
C GLY A 33 16.95 3.81 3.34
N GLY A 34 16.10 2.78 3.21
CA GLY A 34 16.42 1.38 3.51
C GLY A 34 16.00 0.98 4.93
N LEU A 35 15.60 -0.29 5.08
CA LEU A 35 15.31 -0.88 6.38
C LEU A 35 16.19 -2.11 6.62
N PRO A 36 16.78 -2.27 7.82
CA PRO A 36 17.46 -3.51 8.18
C PRO A 36 16.45 -4.68 8.22
N LYS A 37 16.90 -5.89 7.85
CA LYS A 37 16.04 -7.10 7.71
C LYS A 37 15.09 -7.32 8.89
N ILE A 38 15.54 -7.08 10.11
CA ILE A 38 14.74 -7.26 11.34
C ILE A 38 13.50 -6.33 11.40
N LYS A 39 13.58 -5.13 10.82
CA LYS A 39 12.50 -4.13 10.81
C LYS A 39 11.61 -4.19 9.56
N MET A 40 11.93 -5.08 8.63
CA MET A 40 11.20 -5.22 7.35
C MET A 40 9.76 -5.72 7.54
N HIS A 41 9.48 -6.44 8.64
CA HIS A 41 8.11 -6.87 8.98
C HIS A 41 7.15 -5.68 9.16
N CYS A 42 7.63 -4.52 9.61
CA CYS A 42 6.82 -3.31 9.74
C CYS A 42 6.37 -2.79 8.38
N SER A 43 7.21 -2.93 7.34
CA SER A 43 6.86 -2.54 5.97
C SER A 43 5.82 -3.50 5.38
N VAL A 44 5.92 -4.80 5.68
CA VAL A 44 4.92 -5.80 5.26
C VAL A 44 3.56 -5.49 5.89
N LEU A 45 3.55 -5.18 7.19
CA LEU A 45 2.31 -4.82 7.90
C LEU A 45 1.65 -3.58 7.30
N ALA A 46 2.45 -2.56 6.95
CA ALA A 46 1.92 -1.33 6.33
C ALA A 46 1.38 -1.59 4.90
N GLU A 47 2.05 -2.43 4.11
CA GLU A 47 1.57 -2.84 2.77
C GLU A 47 0.25 -3.61 2.85
N SER A 48 0.16 -4.61 3.73
CA SER A 48 -1.06 -5.41 3.91
C SER A 48 -2.22 -4.55 4.42
N ALA A 49 -1.96 -3.64 5.35
CA ALA A 49 -2.98 -2.72 5.85
C ALA A 49 -3.56 -1.83 4.74
N LEU A 50 -2.69 -1.29 3.87
CA LEU A 50 -3.11 -0.51 2.71
C LEU A 50 -3.99 -1.33 1.75
N LYS A 51 -3.56 -2.54 1.40
CA LYS A 51 -4.31 -3.44 0.51
C LYS A 51 -5.69 -3.77 1.07
N SER A 52 -5.78 -4.09 2.36
CA SER A 52 -7.04 -4.36 3.04
C SER A 52 -7.95 -3.12 3.07
N ALA A 53 -7.41 -1.93 3.30
CA ALA A 53 -8.18 -0.69 3.27
C ALA A 53 -8.75 -0.40 1.87
N ILE A 54 -7.96 -0.62 0.82
CA ILE A 54 -8.41 -0.48 -0.57
C ILE A 54 -9.51 -1.51 -0.88
N GLU A 55 -9.35 -2.76 -0.45
CA GLU A 55 -10.36 -3.79 -0.65
C GLU A 55 -11.68 -3.45 0.03
N ASP A 56 -11.65 -2.97 1.27
CA ASP A 56 -12.84 -2.52 2.00
C ASP A 56 -13.53 -1.34 1.29
N TYR A 57 -12.76 -0.35 0.83
CA TYR A 57 -13.28 0.77 0.05
C TYR A 57 -13.98 0.31 -1.25
N LEU A 58 -13.38 -0.63 -1.97
CA LEU A 58 -13.94 -1.18 -3.21
C LEU A 58 -15.21 -1.99 -2.94
N LYS A 59 -15.20 -2.86 -1.91
CA LYS A 59 -16.37 -3.63 -1.49
C LYS A 59 -17.56 -2.73 -1.17
N LYS A 60 -17.33 -1.63 -0.43
CA LYS A 60 -18.36 -0.62 -0.12
C LYS A 60 -18.85 0.13 -1.36
N SER A 61 -18.01 0.23 -2.39
CA SER A 61 -18.33 0.87 -3.67
C SER A 61 -18.92 -0.10 -4.71
N GLY A 62 -19.21 -1.36 -4.35
CA GLY A 62 -19.71 -2.38 -5.27
C GLY A 62 -18.71 -2.82 -6.34
N ARG A 63 -17.41 -2.59 -6.12
CA ARG A 63 -16.31 -2.92 -7.04
C ARG A 63 -15.34 -3.90 -6.39
N THR A 64 -14.52 -4.57 -7.20
CA THR A 64 -13.46 -5.45 -6.73
C THR A 64 -12.10 -5.01 -7.26
N ILE A 65 -11.02 -5.47 -6.62
CA ILE A 65 -9.65 -5.24 -7.09
C ILE A 65 -9.47 -5.71 -8.54
N LYS A 66 -10.15 -6.80 -8.92
CA LYS A 66 -10.13 -7.36 -10.27
C LYS A 66 -10.70 -6.38 -11.30
N ASP A 67 -11.71 -5.59 -10.93
CA ASP A 67 -12.33 -4.61 -11.84
C ASP A 67 -11.38 -3.45 -12.12
N ILE A 68 -10.67 -2.98 -11.08
CA ILE A 68 -9.67 -1.90 -11.20
C ILE A 68 -8.47 -2.35 -12.03
N MET A 69 -8.02 -3.59 -11.87
CA MET A 69 -6.85 -4.11 -12.60
C MET A 69 -7.14 -4.52 -14.05
N LYS A 70 -8.40 -4.79 -14.40
CA LYS A 70 -8.82 -5.13 -15.78
C LYS A 70 -9.08 -3.93 -16.68
N ALA A 71 -9.22 -2.73 -16.12
CA ALA A 71 -9.33 -1.51 -16.90
C ALA A 71 -7.97 -1.24 -17.60
N LYS A 72 -7.91 -1.54 -18.89
CA LYS A 72 -6.82 -1.25 -19.82
C LYS A 72 -7.35 -0.40 -20.95
#